data_AF-A0A2P6MGQ6-F1
#
_entry.id   AF-A0A2P6MGQ6-F1
#
_cell.length_a   1.000
_cell.length_b   1.000
_cell.length_c   1.000
_cell.angle_alpha   90.00
_cell.angle_beta   90.00
_cell.angle_gamma   90.00
#
_symmetry.space_group_name_H-M   'P 1'
#
loop_
_entity.id
_entity.type
_entity.pdbx_description
1 polymer ?
#
loop_
_entity_poly.entity_id
_entity_poly.type
_entity_poly.pdbx_seq_one_letter_code
_entity_poly.pdbx_strand_id
1 'polypeptide(L)'
;MKTPAPSFLGKKVFSDQEKQRYYVIKYEDQSQKKTVDVLLFDHEVPVIFATMDYDGQFLDSFFLSNKTTKASGEALERYKQIQARKQQHRVTQDDLKDALKSESEAKMKNPRIQKLLRDEHLEDIKNQWPSRLIALQREMDGADDSLIMEALFDALETANSKKAYSFLKAHRLDQLIPPLALDIVKHPELLELAMQDYFYANEGRTAAEFLGFAAETAPLEDTAVCSEILTRADQLEREFGNGVLRNTLVEFSRRIKQSSFGSMKEWLQQTVDEPSLKQAIVQTMKKKTS
;
A
#
# COMPACT_ATOMS: atom_id res chain seq x y z
N MET A 1 14.46 -13.97 1.37
CA MET A 1 13.09 -13.58 1.77
C MET A 1 12.75 -12.29 1.04
N LYS A 2 11.51 -12.10 0.58
CA LYS A 2 11.16 -10.98 -0.31
C LYS A 2 10.49 -9.88 0.51
N THR A 3 11.23 -8.83 0.85
CA THR A 3 10.64 -7.53 1.16
C THR A 3 9.97 -6.99 -0.10
N PRO A 4 8.82 -6.28 -0.01
CA PRO A 4 8.23 -5.63 -1.16
C PRO A 4 9.23 -4.71 -1.88
N ALA A 5 9.16 -4.68 -3.21
CA ALA A 5 10.04 -3.84 -4.03
C ALA A 5 9.97 -2.38 -3.55
N PRO A 6 11.09 -1.62 -3.51
CA PRO A 6 11.05 -0.22 -3.14
C PRO A 6 10.27 0.60 -4.16
N SER A 7 9.74 1.74 -3.73
CA SER A 7 9.27 2.79 -4.64
C SER A 7 10.27 3.94 -4.60
N PHE A 8 10.71 4.38 -5.79
CA PHE A 8 11.57 5.54 -5.98
C PHE A 8 10.79 6.76 -6.49
N LEU A 9 9.51 6.59 -6.80
CA LEU A 9 8.61 7.65 -7.22
C LEU A 9 8.63 8.85 -6.25
N GLY A 10 8.85 10.04 -6.80
CA GLY A 10 8.98 11.31 -6.08
C GLY A 10 10.37 11.60 -5.50
N LYS A 11 11.33 10.67 -5.58
CA LYS A 11 12.68 10.89 -5.06
C LYS A 11 13.49 11.84 -5.94
N LYS A 12 14.26 12.71 -5.28
CA LYS A 12 15.24 13.62 -5.89
C LYS A 12 16.58 12.91 -6.07
N VAL A 13 17.12 12.97 -7.28
CA VAL A 13 18.41 12.43 -7.67
C VAL A 13 19.32 13.60 -8.01
N PHE A 14 20.36 13.81 -7.22
CA PHE A 14 21.28 14.93 -7.37
C PHE A 14 22.41 14.58 -8.35
N SER A 15 22.68 15.47 -9.31
CA SER A 15 23.76 15.27 -10.29
C SER A 15 25.12 15.74 -9.81
N ASP A 16 25.16 16.50 -8.73
CA ASP A 16 26.36 17.08 -8.13
C ASP A 16 26.45 16.73 -6.64
N GLN A 17 27.67 16.75 -6.11
CA GLN A 17 27.92 16.54 -4.67
C GLN A 17 27.38 17.70 -3.83
N GLU A 18 27.27 18.89 -4.43
CA GLU A 18 26.77 20.11 -3.81
C GLU A 18 25.23 20.18 -3.74
N LYS A 19 24.53 19.20 -4.31
CA LYS A 19 23.05 19.08 -4.33
C LYS A 19 22.32 20.29 -4.92
N GLN A 20 22.95 21.02 -5.85
CA GLN A 20 22.34 22.21 -6.45
C GLN A 20 21.41 21.84 -7.62
N ARG A 21 21.75 20.78 -8.36
CA ARG A 21 20.93 20.29 -9.46
C ARG A 21 20.41 18.89 -9.17
N TYR A 22 19.10 18.73 -9.27
CA TYR A 22 18.42 17.46 -9.09
C TYR A 22 17.44 17.18 -10.22
N TYR A 23 17.17 15.89 -10.40
CA TYR A 23 16.07 15.37 -11.20
C TYR A 23 15.11 14.62 -10.29
N VAL A 24 13.85 14.49 -10.70
CA VAL A 24 12.83 13.78 -9.91
C VAL A 24 12.35 12.55 -10.66
N ILE A 25 12.25 11.42 -9.97
CA ILE A 25 11.64 10.21 -10.53
C ILE A 25 10.11 10.40 -10.54
N LYS A 26 9.51 10.62 -11.71
CA LYS A 26 8.04 10.77 -11.85
C LYS A 26 7.38 9.61 -12.59
N TYR A 27 8.17 8.60 -12.98
CA TYR A 27 7.70 7.35 -13.56
C TYR A 27 8.63 6.22 -13.11
N GLU A 28 8.03 5.09 -12.75
CA GLU A 28 8.73 3.85 -12.46
C GLU A 28 7.94 2.66 -13.02
N ASP A 29 8.66 1.64 -13.50
CA ASP A 29 8.12 0.37 -13.96
C ASP A 29 8.89 -0.78 -13.30
N GLN A 30 8.17 -1.56 -12.50
CA GLN A 30 8.71 -2.69 -11.74
C GLN A 30 8.42 -4.05 -12.41
N SER A 31 8.12 -4.07 -13.72
CA SER A 31 7.82 -5.30 -14.45
C SER A 31 9.02 -6.28 -14.53
N GLN A 32 10.24 -5.79 -14.31
CA GLN A 32 11.45 -6.60 -14.32
C GLN A 32 11.80 -7.18 -12.94
N LYS A 33 12.45 -8.35 -12.91
CA LYS A 33 12.84 -8.99 -11.66
C LYS A 33 14.07 -8.28 -11.06
N LYS A 34 13.90 -7.71 -9.86
CA LYS A 34 14.95 -7.06 -9.05
C LYS A 34 15.51 -5.75 -9.61
N THR A 35 14.91 -5.22 -10.67
CA THR A 35 15.26 -3.93 -11.25
C THR A 35 14.00 -3.09 -11.44
N VAL A 36 14.20 -1.78 -11.52
CA VAL A 36 13.15 -0.78 -11.76
C VAL A 36 13.62 0.13 -12.88
N ASP A 37 12.83 0.22 -13.94
CA ASP A 37 13.06 1.20 -14.99
C ASP A 37 12.40 2.52 -14.58
N VAL A 38 13.13 3.62 -14.65
CA VAL A 38 12.68 4.94 -14.19
C VAL A 38 12.89 5.99 -15.26
N LEU A 39 12.03 7.01 -15.26
CA LEU A 39 12.27 8.26 -15.96
C LEU A 39 12.49 9.37 -14.93
N LEU A 40 13.62 10.07 -15.06
CA LEU A 40 13.95 11.22 -14.25
C LEU A 40 13.66 12.49 -15.04
N PHE A 41 13.09 13.45 -14.33
CA PHE A 41 12.53 14.67 -14.90
C PHE A 41 13.32 15.89 -14.46
N ASP A 42 13.56 16.79 -15.41
CA ASP A 42 13.93 18.18 -15.17
C ASP A 42 12.62 18.98 -15.26
N HIS A 43 12.11 19.42 -14.10
CA HIS A 43 10.74 19.91 -13.95
C HIS A 43 9.69 18.89 -14.44
N GLU A 44 8.96 19.19 -15.53
CA GLU A 44 7.91 18.35 -16.11
C GLU A 44 8.36 17.62 -17.38
N VAL A 45 9.65 17.71 -17.74
CA VAL A 45 10.20 17.09 -18.96
C VAL A 45 11.03 15.86 -18.60
N PRO A 46 10.73 14.66 -19.14
CA PRO A 46 11.59 13.50 -18.94
C PRO A 46 12.91 13.71 -19.68
N VAL A 47 14.03 13.59 -18.97
CA VAL A 47 15.37 13.89 -19.53
C VAL A 47 16.32 12.70 -19.44
N ILE A 48 16.17 11.83 -18.44
CA ILE A 48 17.06 10.68 -18.23
C ILE A 48 16.20 9.43 -18.11
N PHE A 49 16.61 8.39 -18.82
CA PHE A 49 16.16 7.02 -18.53
C PHE A 49 17.23 6.33 -17.71
N ALA A 50 16.80 5.54 -16.73
CA ALA A 50 17.70 4.70 -15.98
C ALA A 50 17.06 3.39 -15.57
N THR A 51 17.90 2.38 -15.38
CA THR A 51 17.52 1.13 -14.73
C THR A 51 18.23 1.09 -13.37
N MET A 52 17.46 0.91 -12.30
CA MET A 52 17.95 0.86 -10.93
C MET A 52 17.75 -0.54 -10.36
N ASP A 53 18.60 -0.95 -9.42
CA ASP A 53 18.29 -2.11 -8.56
C ASP A 53 17.36 -1.73 -7.40
N TYR A 54 16.98 -2.71 -6.58
CA TYR A 54 16.12 -2.49 -5.42
C TYR A 54 16.83 -1.82 -4.23
N ASP A 55 18.15 -1.64 -4.30
CA ASP A 55 18.91 -0.86 -3.32
C ASP A 55 19.01 0.62 -3.73
N GLY A 56 18.56 0.95 -4.94
CA GLY A 56 18.54 2.29 -5.50
C GLY A 56 19.83 2.66 -6.23
N GLN A 57 20.68 1.69 -6.56
CA GLN A 57 21.87 1.93 -7.37
C GLN A 57 21.51 1.95 -8.85
N PHE A 58 22.12 2.88 -9.59
CA PHE A 58 21.99 2.96 -11.04
C PHE A 58 22.81 1.85 -11.71
N LEU A 59 22.13 0.96 -12.44
CA LEU A 59 22.76 -0.09 -13.24
C LEU A 59 23.09 0.39 -14.66
N ASP A 60 22.21 1.19 -15.25
CA ASP A 60 22.43 1.95 -16.48
C ASP A 60 21.68 3.28 -16.37
N SER A 61 22.24 4.35 -16.94
CA SER A 61 21.56 5.63 -17.04
C SER A 61 22.10 6.45 -18.21
N PHE A 62 21.22 7.12 -18.93
CA PHE A 62 21.61 8.00 -20.02
C PHE A 62 20.57 9.08 -20.28
N PHE A 63 21.04 10.22 -20.81
CA PHE A 63 20.15 11.26 -21.32
C PHE A 63 19.39 10.77 -22.53
N LEU A 64 18.08 10.98 -22.53
CA LEU A 64 17.18 10.61 -23.62
C LEU A 64 17.50 11.34 -24.94
N SER A 65 18.21 12.47 -24.87
CA SER A 65 18.73 13.17 -26.05
C SER A 65 19.86 12.44 -26.77
N ASN A 66 20.58 11.57 -26.06
CA ASN A 66 21.83 10.99 -26.54
C ASN A 66 21.66 9.54 -27.02
N LYS A 67 20.71 8.80 -26.45
CA LYS A 67 20.53 7.38 -26.69
C LYS A 67 19.05 7.01 -26.53
N THR A 68 18.61 6.02 -27.29
CA THR A 68 17.31 5.38 -27.13
C THR A 68 17.50 3.87 -27.17
N THR A 69 17.00 3.18 -26.15
CA THR A 69 16.87 1.73 -26.10
C THR A 69 15.40 1.34 -26.21
N LYS A 70 15.13 0.06 -26.48
CA LYS A 70 13.76 -0.49 -26.48
C LYS A 70 13.03 -0.18 -25.16
N ALA A 71 13.68 -0.43 -24.02
CA ALA A 71 13.12 -0.16 -22.69
C ALA A 71 12.80 1.34 -22.49
N SER A 72 13.72 2.25 -22.87
CA SER A 72 13.46 3.69 -22.75
C SER A 72 12.32 4.16 -23.66
N GLY A 73 12.18 3.57 -24.86
CA GLY A 73 11.08 3.86 -25.78
C GLY A 73 9.74 3.38 -25.23
N GLU A 74 9.69 2.16 -24.69
CA GLU A 74 8.49 1.61 -24.05
C GLU A 74 8.07 2.42 -22.82
N ALA A 75 9.02 2.82 -21.98
CA ALA A 75 8.77 3.68 -20.82
C ALA A 75 8.21 5.05 -21.22
N LEU A 76 8.79 5.70 -22.24
CA LEU A 76 8.30 6.98 -22.75
C LEU A 76 6.90 6.89 -23.35
N GLU A 77 6.63 5.87 -24.17
CA GLU A 77 5.30 5.68 -24.75
C GLU A 77 4.25 5.39 -23.69
N ARG A 78 4.58 4.56 -22.69
CA ARG A 78 3.70 4.31 -21.56
C ARG A 78 3.43 5.57 -20.74
N TYR A 79 4.47 6.34 -20.44
CA TYR A 79 4.32 7.63 -19.76
C TYR A 79 3.43 8.60 -20.56
N LYS A 80 3.62 8.72 -21.87
CA LYS A 80 2.78 9.56 -22.74
C LYS A 80 1.31 9.14 -22.70
N GLN A 81 1.03 7.84 -22.70
CA GLN A 81 -0.35 7.33 -22.60
C GLN A 81 -0.99 7.71 -21.27
N ILE A 82 -0.26 7.58 -20.17
CA ILE A 82 -0.70 8.00 -18.83
C ILE A 82 -0.99 9.50 -18.83
N GLN A 83 -0.06 10.33 -19.32
CA GLN A 83 -0.24 11.79 -19.38
C GLN A 83 -1.44 12.20 -20.24
N ALA A 84 -1.63 11.59 -21.41
CA ALA A 84 -2.76 11.87 -22.28
C ALA A 84 -4.11 11.57 -21.60
N ARG A 85 -4.16 10.54 -20.75
CA ARG A 85 -5.35 10.22 -19.95
C ARG A 85 -5.56 11.22 -18.82
N LYS A 86 -4.50 11.56 -18.09
CA LYS A 86 -4.56 12.55 -17.00
C LYS A 86 -4.97 13.95 -17.47
N GLN A 87 -4.74 14.31 -18.72
CA GLN A 87 -5.26 15.56 -19.30
C GLN A 87 -6.80 15.65 -19.31
N GLN A 88 -7.52 14.53 -19.15
CA GLN A 88 -8.98 14.51 -18.98
C GLN A 88 -9.40 15.00 -17.59
N HIS A 89 -8.52 14.87 -16.60
CA HIS A 89 -8.66 15.36 -15.22
C HIS A 89 -7.85 16.65 -15.03
N ARG A 90 -8.33 17.76 -15.62
CA ARG A 90 -7.62 19.06 -15.60
C ARG A 90 -7.56 19.64 -14.18
N VAL A 91 -6.45 19.39 -13.51
CA VAL A 91 -6.03 20.04 -12.25
C VAL A 91 -4.87 20.96 -12.58
N THR A 92 -4.92 22.23 -12.14
CA THR A 92 -3.84 23.18 -12.40
C THR A 92 -2.64 22.93 -11.48
N GLN A 93 -1.47 23.48 -11.82
CA GLN A 93 -0.30 23.38 -10.95
C GLN A 93 -0.52 24.08 -9.60
N ASP A 94 -1.27 25.18 -9.59
CA ASP A 94 -1.62 25.89 -8.35
C ASP A 94 -2.57 25.06 -7.48
N ASP A 95 -3.54 24.38 -8.09
CA ASP A 95 -4.43 23.46 -7.37
C ASP A 95 -3.63 22.30 -6.76
N LEU A 96 -2.69 21.72 -7.51
CA LEU A 96 -1.82 20.64 -7.00
C LEU A 96 -0.92 21.10 -5.85
N LYS A 97 -0.40 22.32 -5.91
CA LYS A 97 0.40 22.89 -4.80
C LYS A 97 -0.43 23.17 -3.56
N ASP A 98 -1.67 23.61 -3.73
CA ASP A 98 -2.60 23.84 -2.62
C ASP A 98 -3.05 22.51 -1.99
N ALA A 99 -3.22 21.46 -2.81
CA ALA A 99 -3.61 20.13 -2.39
C ALA A 99 -2.56 19.35 -1.58
N LEU A 100 -1.32 19.85 -1.50
CA LEU A 100 -0.26 19.31 -0.62
C LEU A 100 -0.46 19.67 0.86
N LYS A 101 -1.45 20.50 1.17
CA LYS A 101 -1.79 20.95 2.52
C LYS A 101 -3.02 20.25 3.05
N SER A 102 -3.19 20.26 4.37
CA SER A 102 -4.42 19.80 5.00
C SER A 102 -5.60 20.71 4.63
N GLU A 103 -6.83 20.20 4.79
CA GLU A 103 -8.06 20.94 4.49
C GLU A 103 -8.10 22.31 5.21
N SER A 104 -7.62 22.37 6.45
CA SER A 104 -7.60 23.60 7.26
C SER A 104 -6.66 24.69 6.73
N GLU A 105 -5.64 24.32 5.95
CA GLU A 105 -4.61 25.22 5.42
C GLU A 105 -4.74 25.46 3.90
N ALA A 106 -5.47 24.59 3.22
CA ALA A 106 -5.73 24.68 1.79
C ALA A 106 -6.70 25.82 1.50
N LYS A 107 -6.44 26.57 0.42
CA LYS A 107 -7.31 27.65 -0.05
C LYS A 107 -8.53 27.12 -0.81
N MET A 108 -8.43 25.92 -1.38
CA MET A 108 -9.48 25.21 -2.13
C MET A 108 -10.20 26.10 -3.15
N LYS A 109 -9.44 26.93 -3.87
CA LYS A 109 -10.01 27.86 -4.89
C LYS A 109 -10.84 27.12 -5.94
N ASN A 110 -10.47 25.89 -6.25
CA ASN A 110 -11.22 25.01 -7.12
C ASN A 110 -12.18 24.14 -6.28
N PRO A 111 -13.51 24.38 -6.32
CA PRO A 111 -14.48 23.65 -5.50
C PRO A 111 -14.62 22.18 -5.88
N ARG A 112 -14.01 21.74 -6.99
CA ARG A 112 -14.03 20.34 -7.45
C ARG A 112 -12.73 19.60 -7.13
N ILE A 113 -11.79 20.22 -6.43
CA ILE A 113 -10.43 19.67 -6.27
C ILE A 113 -10.43 18.27 -5.66
N GLN A 114 -11.14 18.04 -4.54
CA GLN A 114 -11.21 16.72 -3.91
C GLN A 114 -11.73 15.65 -4.87
N LYS A 115 -12.81 15.93 -5.61
CA LYS A 115 -13.35 14.99 -6.61
C LYS A 115 -12.32 14.70 -7.70
N LEU A 116 -11.64 15.71 -8.22
CA LEU A 116 -10.65 15.53 -9.29
C LEU A 116 -9.46 14.69 -8.82
N LEU A 117 -8.98 14.91 -7.59
CA LEU A 117 -7.91 14.13 -6.97
C LEU A 117 -8.35 12.67 -6.76
N ARG A 118 -9.55 12.46 -6.23
CA ARG A 118 -10.12 11.13 -6.02
C ARG A 118 -10.31 10.37 -7.33
N ASP A 119 -10.87 11.02 -8.35
CA ASP A 119 -11.08 10.43 -9.67
C ASP A 119 -9.74 10.00 -10.30
N GLU A 120 -8.68 10.81 -10.13
CA GLU A 120 -7.35 10.44 -10.60
C GLU A 120 -6.75 9.26 -9.82
N HIS A 121 -6.86 9.23 -8.50
CA HIS A 121 -6.43 8.07 -7.71
C HIS A 121 -7.16 6.79 -8.13
N LEU A 122 -8.47 6.87 -8.37
CA LEU A 122 -9.25 5.74 -8.87
C LEU A 122 -8.78 5.27 -10.24
N GLU A 123 -8.39 6.18 -11.13
CA GLU A 123 -7.81 5.83 -12.43
C GLU A 123 -6.45 5.15 -12.27
N ASP A 124 -5.58 5.70 -11.43
CA ASP A 124 -4.25 5.15 -11.14
C ASP A 124 -4.36 3.74 -10.51
N ILE A 125 -5.25 3.54 -9.54
CA ILE A 125 -5.54 2.23 -8.93
C ILE A 125 -6.11 1.27 -9.98
N LYS A 126 -7.08 1.70 -10.78
CA LYS A 126 -7.73 0.84 -11.77
C LYS A 126 -6.75 0.29 -12.80
N ASN A 127 -5.79 1.12 -13.22
CA ASN A 127 -4.84 0.81 -14.29
C ASN A 127 -3.45 0.40 -13.78
N GLN A 128 -3.21 0.43 -12.47
CA GLN A 128 -1.92 0.13 -11.83
C GLN A 128 -0.80 1.05 -12.36
N TRP A 129 -1.09 2.34 -12.41
CA TRP A 129 -0.14 3.35 -12.90
C TRP A 129 0.70 3.95 -11.77
N PRO A 130 1.95 4.38 -12.06
CA PRO A 130 2.69 5.24 -11.15
C PRO A 130 1.95 6.56 -10.97
N SER A 131 1.62 6.90 -9.72
CA SER A 131 0.78 8.06 -9.43
C SER A 131 1.57 9.36 -9.38
N ARG A 132 1.18 10.35 -10.19
CA ARG A 132 1.78 11.69 -10.12
C ARG A 132 1.45 12.39 -8.80
N LEU A 133 0.30 12.08 -8.20
CA LEU A 133 -0.12 12.68 -6.93
C LEU A 133 0.78 12.19 -5.80
N ILE A 134 1.07 10.89 -5.74
CA ILE A 134 2.03 10.31 -4.80
C ILE A 134 3.45 10.82 -5.07
N ALA A 135 3.86 10.92 -6.35
CA ALA A 135 5.15 11.49 -6.72
C ALA A 135 5.31 12.92 -6.20
N LEU A 136 4.29 13.77 -6.40
CA LEU A 136 4.27 15.15 -5.95
C LEU A 136 4.27 15.27 -4.43
N GLN A 137 3.46 14.44 -3.74
CA GLN A 137 3.41 14.36 -2.28
C GLN A 137 4.81 14.18 -1.68
N ARG A 138 5.59 13.27 -2.26
CA ARG A 138 6.96 12.95 -1.81
C ARG A 138 8.00 13.97 -2.26
N GLU A 139 7.89 14.46 -3.48
CA GLU A 139 8.83 15.45 -4.03
C GLU A 139 8.83 16.74 -3.19
N MET A 140 7.65 17.11 -2.69
CA MET A 140 7.40 18.38 -2.03
C MET A 140 7.26 18.29 -0.51
N ASP A 141 7.45 17.10 0.09
CA ASP A 141 7.17 16.82 1.51
C ASP A 141 5.79 17.38 1.93
N GLY A 142 4.75 16.99 1.20
CA GLY A 142 3.37 17.38 1.52
C GLY A 142 2.95 16.83 2.89
N ALA A 143 1.93 17.45 3.49
CA ALA A 143 1.41 17.03 4.78
C ALA A 143 0.79 15.61 4.72
N ASP A 144 0.98 14.80 5.76
CA ASP A 144 0.45 13.43 5.82
C ASP A 144 -1.09 13.38 5.70
N ASP A 145 -1.77 14.44 6.16
CA ASP A 145 -3.21 14.69 6.09
C ASP A 145 -3.59 15.65 4.95
N SER A 146 -2.73 15.79 3.94
CA SER A 146 -3.00 16.63 2.77
C SER A 146 -4.25 16.20 2.00
N LEU A 147 -4.85 17.13 1.25
CA LEU A 147 -5.99 16.82 0.37
C LEU A 147 -5.67 15.71 -0.64
N ILE A 148 -4.40 15.56 -1.07
CA ILE A 148 -3.97 14.44 -1.91
C ILE A 148 -4.13 13.10 -1.20
N MET A 149 -3.69 13.01 0.06
CA MET A 149 -3.75 11.77 0.84
C MET A 149 -5.17 11.48 1.29
N GLU A 150 -5.93 12.49 1.71
CA GLU A 150 -7.37 12.39 2.01
C GLU A 150 -8.15 11.83 0.82
N ALA A 151 -7.95 12.39 -0.38
CA ALA A 151 -8.61 11.89 -1.59
C ALA A 151 -8.17 10.45 -1.96
N LEU A 152 -6.97 10.01 -1.55
CA LEU A 152 -6.56 8.62 -1.70
C LEU A 152 -7.34 7.70 -0.75
N PHE A 153 -7.50 8.09 0.52
CA PHE A 153 -8.34 7.34 1.46
C PHE A 153 -9.77 7.15 0.91
N ASP A 154 -10.40 8.23 0.44
CA ASP A 154 -11.73 8.18 -0.18
C ASP A 154 -11.78 7.31 -1.46
N ALA A 155 -10.71 7.31 -2.25
CA ALA A 155 -10.60 6.46 -3.43
C ALA A 155 -10.55 4.98 -3.02
N LEU A 156 -9.79 4.63 -1.98
CA LEU A 156 -9.63 3.26 -1.50
C LEU A 156 -10.94 2.65 -1.01
N GLU A 157 -11.85 3.44 -0.41
CA GLU A 157 -13.17 2.96 0.04
C GLU A 157 -14.07 2.45 -1.10
N THR A 158 -13.82 2.91 -2.33
CA THR A 158 -14.65 2.59 -3.50
C THR A 158 -13.91 1.82 -4.59
N ALA A 159 -12.59 1.73 -4.49
CA ALA A 159 -11.78 0.96 -5.39
C ALA A 159 -11.99 -0.55 -5.19
N ASN A 160 -11.64 -1.33 -6.21
CA ASN A 160 -11.52 -2.78 -6.03
C ASN A 160 -10.32 -3.07 -5.12
N SER A 161 -10.56 -3.71 -3.97
CA SER A 161 -9.58 -3.88 -2.89
C SER A 161 -8.33 -4.66 -3.32
N LYS A 162 -8.45 -5.59 -4.28
CA LYS A 162 -7.31 -6.30 -4.87
C LYS A 162 -6.41 -5.39 -5.71
N LYS A 163 -7.01 -4.55 -6.56
CA LYS A 163 -6.26 -3.54 -7.31
C LYS A 163 -5.66 -2.49 -6.40
N ALA A 164 -6.39 -2.06 -5.38
CA ALA A 164 -5.91 -1.15 -4.36
C ALA A 164 -4.68 -1.73 -3.64
N TYR A 165 -4.73 -3.00 -3.22
CA TYR A 165 -3.60 -3.68 -2.58
C TYR A 165 -2.34 -3.66 -3.46
N SER A 166 -2.46 -4.08 -4.73
CA SER A 166 -1.32 -4.06 -5.66
C SER A 166 -0.78 -2.65 -5.89
N PHE A 167 -1.66 -1.66 -5.99
CA PHE A 167 -1.29 -0.26 -6.14
C PHE A 167 -0.54 0.28 -4.92
N LEU A 168 -1.06 0.07 -3.71
CA LEU A 168 -0.44 0.52 -2.46
C LEU A 168 0.91 -0.15 -2.23
N LYS A 169 1.02 -1.46 -2.50
CA LYS A 169 2.29 -2.19 -2.42
C LYS A 169 3.33 -1.64 -3.38
N ALA A 170 2.98 -1.44 -4.65
CA ALA A 170 3.89 -0.90 -5.67
C ALA A 170 4.40 0.49 -5.27
N HIS A 171 3.54 1.30 -4.68
CA HIS A 171 3.88 2.62 -4.17
C HIS A 171 4.43 2.60 -2.75
N ARG A 172 4.61 1.47 -2.07
CA ARG A 172 5.09 1.42 -0.66
C ARG A 172 4.31 2.35 0.29
N LEU A 173 2.99 2.39 0.12
CA LEU A 173 2.05 3.00 1.07
C LEU A 173 1.54 1.91 2.04
N ASP A 174 2.49 1.27 2.71
CA ASP A 174 2.27 0.05 3.49
C ASP A 174 1.28 0.26 4.65
N GLN A 175 1.19 1.48 5.19
CA GLN A 175 0.26 1.86 6.25
C GLN A 175 -1.22 1.87 5.82
N LEU A 176 -1.49 1.91 4.51
CA LEU A 176 -2.85 1.92 3.94
C LEU A 176 -3.34 0.52 3.58
N ILE A 177 -2.49 -0.50 3.74
CA ILE A 177 -2.83 -1.90 3.41
C ILE A 177 -3.76 -2.53 4.45
N PRO A 178 -3.55 -2.38 5.78
CA PRO A 178 -4.39 -3.03 6.78
C PRO A 178 -5.90 -2.77 6.63
N PRO A 179 -6.37 -1.54 6.36
CA PRO A 179 -7.80 -1.27 6.18
C PRO A 179 -8.44 -2.04 5.02
N LEU A 180 -7.68 -2.51 4.02
CA LEU A 180 -8.24 -3.33 2.93
C LEU A 180 -8.75 -4.70 3.41
N ALA A 181 -8.34 -5.14 4.60
CA ALA A 181 -8.84 -6.36 5.22
C ALA A 181 -10.34 -6.30 5.57
N LEU A 182 -10.93 -5.08 5.64
CA LEU A 182 -12.37 -4.92 5.84
C LEU A 182 -13.22 -5.55 4.71
N ASP A 183 -12.63 -5.73 3.52
CA ASP A 183 -13.27 -6.40 2.37
C ASP A 183 -12.92 -7.89 2.24
N ILE A 184 -12.31 -8.51 3.26
CA ILE A 184 -11.84 -9.91 3.20
C ILE A 184 -12.94 -10.92 2.82
N VAL A 185 -14.21 -10.62 3.12
CA VAL A 185 -15.36 -11.44 2.72
C VAL A 185 -15.53 -11.49 1.21
N LYS A 186 -15.31 -10.37 0.52
CA LYS A 186 -15.40 -10.27 -0.94
C LYS A 186 -14.10 -10.74 -1.61
N HIS A 187 -12.98 -10.56 -0.92
CA HIS A 187 -11.63 -10.78 -1.44
C HIS A 187 -10.76 -11.56 -0.43
N PRO A 188 -11.08 -12.84 -0.16
CA PRO A 188 -10.37 -13.64 0.84
C PRO A 188 -8.89 -13.86 0.46
N GLU A 189 -8.53 -13.75 -0.82
CA GLU A 189 -7.14 -13.86 -1.26
C GLU A 189 -6.22 -12.77 -0.71
N LEU A 190 -6.77 -11.64 -0.22
CA LEU A 190 -5.98 -10.55 0.34
C LEU A 190 -5.21 -10.97 1.59
N LEU A 191 -5.76 -11.91 2.36
CA LEU A 191 -5.10 -12.45 3.54
C LEU A 191 -3.77 -13.11 3.17
N GLU A 192 -3.80 -14.01 2.19
CA GLU A 192 -2.60 -14.71 1.71
C GLU A 192 -1.60 -13.72 1.11
N LEU A 193 -2.06 -12.75 0.32
CA LEU A 193 -1.18 -11.73 -0.26
C LEU A 193 -0.48 -10.89 0.82
N ALA A 194 -1.23 -10.39 1.80
CA ALA A 194 -0.70 -9.60 2.91
C ALA A 194 0.33 -10.40 3.71
N MET A 195 0.06 -11.68 3.98
CA MET A 195 1.02 -12.53 4.68
C MET A 195 2.27 -12.77 3.82
N GLN A 196 2.13 -13.11 2.54
CA GLN A 196 3.29 -13.36 1.67
C GLN A 196 4.21 -12.15 1.53
N ASP A 197 3.64 -10.96 1.36
CA ASP A 197 4.41 -9.74 1.12
C ASP A 197 4.95 -9.13 2.43
N TYR A 198 4.21 -9.23 3.54
CA TYR A 198 4.51 -8.46 4.76
C TYR A 198 4.87 -9.29 6.00
N PHE A 199 4.88 -10.64 5.94
CA PHE A 199 5.22 -11.45 7.12
C PHE A 199 6.57 -11.07 7.74
N TYR A 200 7.63 -10.95 6.93
CA TYR A 200 8.96 -10.58 7.41
C TYR A 200 9.25 -9.07 7.28
N ALA A 201 8.40 -8.31 6.60
CA ALA A 201 8.63 -6.89 6.40
C ALA A 201 8.30 -6.14 7.69
N ASN A 202 9.24 -5.32 8.17
CA ASN A 202 9.05 -4.51 9.39
C ASN A 202 8.54 -5.35 10.58
N GLU A 203 9.18 -6.51 10.81
CA GLU A 203 8.84 -7.45 11.89
C GLU A 203 7.35 -7.88 11.88
N GLY A 204 6.77 -7.98 10.69
CA GLY A 204 5.39 -8.42 10.50
C GLY A 204 4.36 -7.39 10.92
N ARG A 205 4.73 -6.13 11.18
CA ARG A 205 3.80 -5.10 11.70
C ARG A 205 2.59 -4.88 10.80
N THR A 206 2.79 -4.65 9.50
CA THR A 206 1.70 -4.46 8.54
C THR A 206 0.82 -5.71 8.45
N ALA A 207 1.42 -6.90 8.47
CA ALA A 207 0.68 -8.16 8.48
C ALA A 207 -0.15 -8.30 9.77
N ALA A 208 0.40 -7.97 10.94
CA ALA A 208 -0.29 -8.01 12.22
C ALA A 208 -1.47 -7.02 12.28
N GLU A 209 -1.28 -5.79 11.81
CA GLU A 209 -2.35 -4.79 11.69
C GLU A 209 -3.46 -5.30 10.75
N PHE A 210 -3.08 -5.85 9.59
CA PHE A 210 -4.03 -6.44 8.64
C PHE A 210 -4.88 -7.56 9.25
N LEU A 211 -4.27 -8.46 10.04
CA LEU A 211 -5.00 -9.51 10.76
C LEU A 211 -6.00 -8.93 11.79
N GLY A 212 -5.66 -7.81 12.43
CA GLY A 212 -6.58 -7.09 13.31
C GLY A 212 -7.84 -6.65 12.59
N PHE A 213 -7.69 -5.91 11.48
CA PHE A 213 -8.81 -5.46 10.65
C PHE A 213 -9.61 -6.63 10.04
N ALA A 214 -8.94 -7.73 9.66
CA ALA A 214 -9.60 -8.95 9.20
C ALA A 214 -10.48 -9.57 10.30
N ALA A 215 -9.97 -9.64 11.54
CA ALA A 215 -10.70 -10.19 12.67
C ALA A 215 -11.93 -9.36 13.07
N GLU A 216 -11.93 -8.05 12.78
CA GLU A 216 -13.08 -7.17 13.02
C GLU A 216 -14.28 -7.47 12.11
N THR A 217 -14.04 -7.97 10.89
CA THR A 217 -15.07 -8.06 9.84
C THR A 217 -15.37 -9.48 9.36
N ALA A 218 -14.45 -10.43 9.51
CA ALA A 218 -14.64 -11.82 9.08
C ALA A 218 -15.93 -12.42 9.67
N PRO A 219 -16.85 -12.99 8.87
CA PRO A 219 -18.06 -13.64 9.37
C PRO A 219 -17.69 -14.76 10.34
N LEU A 220 -18.30 -14.79 11.53
CA LEU A 220 -17.93 -15.75 12.57
C LEU A 220 -18.29 -17.19 12.18
N GLU A 221 -19.28 -17.32 11.31
CA GLU A 221 -19.78 -18.53 10.67
C GLU A 221 -18.86 -19.03 9.54
N ASP A 222 -17.98 -18.18 8.99
CA ASP A 222 -16.94 -18.61 8.06
C ASP A 222 -15.73 -19.14 8.85
N THR A 223 -15.87 -20.38 9.31
CA THR A 223 -14.87 -21.05 10.14
C THR A 223 -13.53 -21.19 9.43
N ALA A 224 -13.52 -21.32 8.10
CA ALA A 224 -12.29 -21.45 7.32
C ALA A 224 -11.47 -20.15 7.36
N VAL A 225 -12.10 -19.00 7.07
CA VAL A 225 -11.43 -17.70 7.12
C VAL A 225 -10.99 -17.37 8.56
N CYS A 226 -11.85 -17.62 9.54
CA CYS A 226 -11.51 -17.37 10.95
C CYS A 226 -10.36 -18.26 11.44
N SER A 227 -10.34 -19.54 11.05
CA SER A 227 -9.23 -20.44 11.37
C SER A 227 -7.93 -19.96 10.71
N GLU A 228 -7.98 -19.55 9.44
CA GLU A 228 -6.80 -19.05 8.74
C GLU A 228 -6.23 -17.79 9.40
N ILE A 229 -7.07 -16.83 9.77
CA ILE A 229 -6.66 -15.62 10.52
C ILE A 229 -5.94 -16.00 11.82
N LEU A 230 -6.50 -16.94 12.60
CA LEU A 230 -5.89 -17.40 13.85
C LEU A 230 -4.57 -18.13 13.62
N THR A 231 -4.48 -18.97 12.59
CA THR A 231 -3.24 -19.66 12.20
C THR A 231 -2.14 -18.67 11.85
N ARG A 232 -2.45 -17.64 11.04
CA ARG A 232 -1.47 -16.60 10.66
C ARG A 232 -1.05 -15.74 11.84
N ALA A 233 -1.99 -15.42 12.74
CA ALA A 233 -1.68 -14.72 13.96
C ALA A 233 -0.75 -15.53 14.87
N ASP A 234 -0.98 -16.84 15.02
CA ASP A 234 -0.07 -17.72 15.77
C ASP A 234 1.32 -17.82 15.13
N GLN A 235 1.40 -17.87 13.79
CA GLN A 235 2.69 -17.88 13.08
C GLN A 235 3.49 -16.59 13.36
N LEU A 236 2.86 -15.42 13.27
CA LEU A 236 3.49 -14.14 13.58
C LEU A 236 3.87 -14.02 15.07
N GLU A 237 3.01 -14.51 15.99
CA GLU A 237 3.31 -14.55 17.42
C GLU A 237 4.56 -15.39 17.71
N ARG A 238 4.68 -16.56 17.08
CA ARG A 238 5.84 -17.44 17.25
C ARG A 238 7.13 -16.85 16.68
N GLU A 239 7.04 -16.14 15.57
CA GLU A 239 8.20 -15.53 14.92
C GLU A 239 8.67 -14.25 15.63
N PHE A 240 7.74 -13.36 16.02
CA PHE A 240 8.07 -12.00 16.49
C PHE A 240 7.64 -11.69 17.93
N GLY A 241 6.78 -12.50 18.55
CA GLY A 241 6.32 -12.27 19.93
C GLY A 241 5.54 -10.97 20.13
N ASN A 242 4.86 -10.47 19.09
CA ASN A 242 4.24 -9.15 19.04
C ASN A 242 2.81 -9.06 19.62
N GLY A 243 2.30 -10.13 20.24
CA GLY A 243 0.97 -10.17 20.85
C GLY A 243 -0.19 -10.27 19.86
N VAL A 244 0.08 -10.48 18.56
CA VAL A 244 -0.95 -10.48 17.51
C VAL A 244 -2.01 -11.56 17.72
N LEU A 245 -1.63 -12.77 18.15
CA LEU A 245 -2.59 -13.85 18.43
C LEU A 245 -3.55 -13.45 19.55
N ARG A 246 -3.02 -12.81 20.60
CA ARG A 246 -3.84 -12.32 21.71
C ARG A 246 -4.82 -11.25 21.24
N ASN A 247 -4.36 -10.27 20.47
CA ASN A 247 -5.21 -9.17 19.99
C ASN A 247 -6.32 -9.69 19.07
N THR A 248 -5.98 -10.59 18.16
CA THR A 248 -6.93 -11.28 17.27
C THR A 248 -8.00 -12.04 18.06
N LEU A 249 -7.60 -12.81 19.09
CA LEU A 249 -8.53 -13.54 19.96
C LEU A 249 -9.43 -12.62 20.79
N VAL A 250 -8.89 -11.49 21.27
CA VAL A 250 -9.68 -10.49 22.00
C VAL A 250 -10.79 -9.94 21.11
N GLU A 251 -10.46 -9.65 19.86
CA GLU A 251 -11.41 -9.10 18.89
C GLU A 251 -12.51 -10.11 18.53
N PHE A 252 -12.15 -11.36 18.20
CA PHE A 252 -13.16 -12.42 18.00
C PHE A 252 -14.02 -12.64 19.25
N SER A 253 -13.42 -12.66 20.46
CA SER A 253 -14.17 -12.82 21.70
C SER A 253 -15.16 -11.68 21.94
N ARG A 254 -14.80 -10.44 21.61
CA ARG A 254 -15.69 -9.28 21.68
C ARG A 254 -16.89 -9.46 20.76
N ARG A 255 -16.66 -9.87 19.50
CA ARG A 255 -17.72 -10.07 18.49
C ARG A 255 -18.63 -11.25 18.82
N ILE A 256 -18.09 -12.34 19.35
CA ILE A 256 -18.88 -13.51 19.78
C ILE A 256 -19.80 -13.15 20.94
N LYS A 257 -19.33 -12.37 21.93
CA LYS A 257 -20.18 -11.89 23.04
C LYS A 257 -21.32 -10.98 22.58
N GLN A 258 -21.13 -10.27 21.47
CA GLN A 258 -22.12 -9.37 20.89
C GLN A 258 -23.11 -10.11 19.96
N SER A 259 -22.87 -11.38 19.66
CA SER A 259 -23.66 -12.17 18.73
C SER A 259 -24.29 -13.39 19.42
N SER A 260 -25.20 -14.06 18.72
CA SER A 260 -25.89 -15.26 19.24
C SER A 260 -25.10 -16.56 19.06
N PHE A 261 -23.79 -16.49 18.77
CA PHE A 261 -22.90 -17.63 18.47
C PHE A 261 -22.47 -18.45 19.69
N GLY A 262 -23.08 -18.22 20.85
CA GLY A 262 -22.76 -18.92 22.08
C GLY A 262 -21.45 -18.43 22.71
N SER A 263 -20.73 -19.34 23.37
CA SER A 263 -19.48 -19.01 24.06
C SER A 263 -18.27 -19.09 23.11
N MET A 264 -17.21 -18.32 23.41
CA MET A 264 -15.92 -18.39 22.70
C MET A 264 -15.37 -19.83 22.61
N LYS A 265 -15.59 -20.62 23.66
CA LYS A 265 -15.12 -22.01 23.73
C LYS A 265 -15.83 -22.89 22.71
N GLU A 266 -17.15 -22.78 22.59
CA GLU A 266 -17.95 -23.54 21.63
C GLU A 266 -17.59 -23.12 20.19
N TRP A 267 -17.46 -21.82 19.95
CA TRP A 267 -17.03 -21.31 18.64
C TRP A 267 -15.65 -21.83 18.26
N LEU A 268 -14.65 -21.76 19.15
CA LEU A 268 -13.30 -22.29 18.88
C LEU A 268 -13.28 -23.79 18.60
N GLN A 269 -14.18 -24.57 19.21
CA GLN A 269 -14.30 -26.01 18.94
C GLN A 269 -14.79 -26.30 17.52
N GLN A 270 -15.57 -25.40 16.92
CA GLN A 270 -16.09 -25.50 15.56
C GLN A 270 -15.15 -24.88 14.53
N THR A 271 -14.40 -23.85 14.93
CA THR A 271 -13.56 -23.07 14.03
C THR A 271 -12.16 -23.64 13.88
N VAL A 272 -11.54 -24.09 14.97
CA VAL A 272 -10.14 -24.55 14.95
C VAL A 272 -10.12 -26.07 15.04
N ASP A 273 -9.51 -26.72 14.06
CA ASP A 273 -9.27 -28.17 14.10
C ASP A 273 -7.85 -28.53 14.53
N GLU A 274 -6.87 -27.70 14.17
CA GLU A 274 -5.45 -27.97 14.38
C GLU A 274 -5.07 -28.04 15.87
N PRO A 275 -4.51 -29.18 16.37
CA PRO A 275 -4.19 -29.34 17.79
C PRO A 275 -3.12 -28.37 18.33
N SER A 276 -2.12 -28.02 17.51
CA SER A 276 -1.07 -27.06 17.83
C SER A 276 -1.65 -25.67 18.11
N LEU A 277 -2.52 -25.18 17.22
CA LEU A 277 -3.21 -23.91 17.35
C LEU A 277 -4.13 -23.89 18.57
N LYS A 278 -4.87 -24.98 18.84
CA LYS A 278 -5.67 -25.12 20.07
C LYS A 278 -4.82 -24.92 21.32
N GLN A 279 -3.63 -25.53 21.38
CA GLN A 279 -2.72 -25.39 22.52
C GLN A 279 -2.22 -23.96 22.65
N ALA A 280 -1.81 -23.32 21.55
CA ALA A 280 -1.35 -21.94 21.53
C ALA A 280 -2.42 -20.97 22.03
N ILE A 281 -3.67 -21.12 21.56
CA ILE A 281 -4.82 -20.33 22.02
C ILE A 281 -5.04 -20.47 23.52
N VAL A 282 -5.02 -21.70 24.05
CA VAL A 282 -5.19 -21.94 25.49
C VAL A 282 -4.08 -21.27 26.31
N GLN A 283 -2.82 -21.36 25.86
CA GLN A 283 -1.69 -20.72 26.55
C GLN A 283 -1.84 -19.19 26.54
N THR A 284 -2.18 -18.62 25.39
CA THR A 284 -2.38 -17.17 25.22
C THR A 284 -3.52 -16.65 26.08
N MET A 285 -4.64 -17.38 26.17
CA MET A 285 -5.77 -16.99 27.04
C MET A 285 -5.44 -17.10 28.53
N LYS A 286 -4.62 -18.08 28.95
CA LYS A 286 -4.21 -18.26 30.36
C LYS A 286 -3.31 -17.14 30.87
N LYS A 287 -2.45 -16.57 30.01
CA LYS A 287 -1.58 -15.41 30.32
C LYS A 287 -2.35 -14.15 30.74
N LYS A 288 -3.68 -14.11 30.61
CA LYS A 288 -4.56 -13.02 31.05
C LYS A 288 -4.92 -13.06 32.55
N THR A 289 -4.48 -14.10 33.27
CA THR A 289 -4.84 -14.37 34.68
C THR A 289 -3.67 -14.15 35.64
N SER A 290 -2.63 -13.42 35.22
CA SER A 290 -1.46 -13.07 36.03
C SER A 290 -1.16 -11.59 35.88
#